data_AF-A0AB38AE56-F1
#
_entry.id   AF-A0AB38AE56-F1
#
_cell.length_a   1.000
_cell.length_b   1.000
_cell.length_c   1.000
_cell.angle_alpha   90.00
_cell.angle_beta   90.00
_cell.angle_gamma   90.00
#
_symmetry.space_group_name_H-M   'P 1'
#
loop_
_entity.id
_entity.type
_entity.pdbx_description
1 polymer ?
#
loop_
_entity_poly.entity_id
_entity_poly.type
_entity_poly.pdbx_seq_one_letter_code
_entity_poly.pdbx_strand_id
1 'polypeptide(L)' 'MKENDGFGGHYAETLRLWRERFTEQPTTVGALGFDGVFRRMWEFYLAYSEAGFRAGYLDVRQLLLTKDATTARNGDPR' A
#
# COMPACT_ATOMS: atom_id res chain seq x y z
N MET A 1 -2.36 4.82 25.02
CA MET A 1 -2.89 5.14 23.68
C MET A 1 -1.79 4.78 22.71
N LYS A 2 -1.93 3.71 21.91
CA LYS A 2 -0.90 3.33 20.93
C LYS A 2 -0.88 4.40 19.84
N GLU A 3 0.27 5.04 19.61
CA GLU A 3 0.44 5.92 18.45
C GLU A 3 0.12 5.14 17.18
N ASN A 4 -0.79 5.68 16.37
CA ASN A 4 -1.25 5.07 15.15
C ASN A 4 -0.27 5.43 14.01
N ASP A 5 0.97 4.92 14.07
CA ASP A 5 2.02 5.14 13.05
C ASP A 5 1.79 4.31 11.77
N GLY A 6 0.56 3.90 11.52
CA GLY A 6 0.17 3.07 10.37
C GLY A 6 -0.26 3.94 9.21
N PHE A 7 0.22 3.63 8.01
CA PHE A 7 -0.18 4.33 6.79
C PHE A 7 -1.38 3.68 6.10
N GLY A 8 -2.07 2.72 6.73
CA GLY A 8 -3.22 2.01 6.17
C GLY A 8 -4.31 2.95 5.66
N GLY A 9 -4.63 4.02 6.38
CA GLY A 9 -5.59 5.03 5.93
C GLY A 9 -5.17 5.75 4.65
N HIS A 10 -3.87 6.07 4.51
CA HIS A 10 -3.31 6.66 3.28
C HIS A 10 -3.36 5.66 2.11
N TYR A 11 -3.12 4.38 2.39
CA TYR A 11 -3.16 3.34 1.36
C TYR A 11 -4.58 3.04 0.90
N ALA A 12 -5.57 3.06 1.81
CA ALA A 12 -6.99 3.02 1.44
C ALA A 12 -7.36 4.16 0.48
N GLU A 13 -6.93 5.39 0.77
CA GLU A 13 -7.19 6.53 -0.11
C GLU A 13 -6.48 6.41 -1.47
N THR A 14 -5.27 5.88 -1.48
CA THR A 14 -4.53 5.56 -2.72
C THR A 14 -5.32 4.58 -3.59
N LEU A 15 -5.84 3.50 -3.00
CA LEU A 15 -6.62 2.48 -3.70
C LEU A 15 -7.94 3.03 -4.25
N ARG A 16 -8.63 3.90 -3.50
CA ARG A 16 -9.83 4.61 -3.97
C ARG A 16 -9.53 5.40 -5.25
N LEU A 17 -8.49 6.24 -5.20
CA LEU A 17 -8.08 7.10 -6.32
C LEU A 17 -7.63 6.27 -7.53
N TRP A 18 -6.98 5.13 -7.32
CA TRP A 18 -6.62 4.22 -8.40
C TRP A 18 -7.85 3.56 -9.03
N ARG A 19 -8.82 3.12 -8.21
CA ARG A 19 -10.06 2.54 -8.70
C ARG A 19 -10.81 3.53 -9.59
N GLU A 20 -11.01 4.76 -9.10
CA GLU A 20 -11.69 5.83 -9.85
C GLU A 20 -11.05 6.06 -11.21
N ARG A 21 -9.74 6.33 -11.23
CA ARG A 21 -8.99 6.55 -12.48
C ARG A 21 -9.03 5.36 -13.43
N PHE A 22 -9.01 4.13 -12.91
CA PHE A 22 -9.11 2.92 -13.71
C PHE A 22 -10.50 2.78 -14.34
N THR A 23 -11.56 2.99 -13.56
CA THR A 23 -12.95 2.90 -14.04
C THR A 23 -13.30 3.99 -15.06
N GLU A 24 -12.67 5.16 -14.97
CA GLU A 24 -12.83 6.29 -15.89
C GLU A 24 -12.12 6.09 -17.24
N GLN A 25 -11.24 5.09 -17.37
CA GLN A 25 -10.44 4.85 -18.58
C GLN A 25 -10.70 3.50 -19.27
N PRO A 26 -11.97 3.14 -19.55
CA PRO A 26 -12.33 1.85 -20.13
C PRO A 26 -11.71 1.60 -21.51
N THR A 27 -11.63 2.65 -22.33
CA THR A 27 -11.10 2.62 -23.69
C THR A 27 -9.58 2.42 -23.68
N THR A 28 -8.86 3.16 -22.84
CA THR A 28 -7.41 3.03 -22.69
C THR A 28 -7.04 1.62 -22.24
N VAL A 29 -7.74 1.10 -21.23
CA VAL A 29 -7.51 -0.27 -20.73
C VAL A 29 -7.79 -1.32 -21.81
N GLY A 30 -8.88 -1.15 -22.58
CA GLY A 30 -9.17 -2.01 -23.72
C GLY A 30 -8.11 -1.96 -24.82
N ALA A 31 -7.56 -0.78 -25.12
CA ALA A 31 -6.50 -0.60 -26.11
C ALA A 31 -5.18 -1.28 -25.72
N LEU A 32 -4.95 -1.50 -24.42
CA LEU A 32 -3.82 -2.28 -23.90
C LEU A 32 -4.03 -3.81 -24.02
N GLY A 33 -5.17 -4.26 -24.55
CA GLY A 33 -5.50 -5.68 -24.73
C GLY A 33 -6.19 -6.33 -23.53
N PHE A 34 -6.60 -5.55 -22.52
CA PHE A 34 -7.33 -6.08 -21.38
C PHE A 34 -8.82 -6.13 -21.64
N ASP A 35 -9.39 -7.31 -21.47
CA ASP A 35 -10.81 -7.56 -21.75
C ASP A 35 -11.73 -7.12 -20.59
N GLY A 36 -13.03 -7.32 -20.79
CA GLY A 36 -14.03 -7.01 -19.76
C GLY A 36 -13.90 -7.86 -18.49
N VAL A 37 -13.37 -9.09 -18.59
CA VAL A 37 -13.18 -9.97 -17.43
C VAL A 37 -12.07 -9.42 -16.55
N PHE A 38 -10.92 -9.07 -17.15
CA PHE A 38 -9.82 -8.42 -16.46
C PHE A 38 -10.28 -7.13 -15.78
N ARG A 39 -11.02 -6.28 -16.49
CA ARG A 39 -11.49 -5.00 -15.94
C ARG A 39 -12.33 -5.18 -14.67
N ARG A 40 -13.29 -6.10 -14.67
CA ARG A 40 -14.12 -6.39 -13.49
C ARG A 40 -13.30 -6.96 -12.34
N MET A 41 -12.37 -7.87 -12.65
CA MET A 41 -11.48 -8.46 -11.64
C MET A 41 -10.58 -7.39 -11.02
N TRP A 42 -10.02 -6.48 -11.82
CA TRP A 42 -9.14 -5.42 -11.35
C TRP A 42 -9.87 -4.38 -10.51
N GLU A 43 -11.07 -3.98 -10.93
CA GLU A 43 -11.94 -3.11 -10.14
C GLU A 43 -12.29 -3.75 -8.78
N PHE A 44 -12.66 -5.05 -8.79
CA PHE A 44 -12.91 -5.80 -7.57
C PHE A 44 -11.68 -5.86 -6.67
N TYR A 45 -10.50 -6.14 -7.22
CA TYR A 45 -9.25 -6.19 -6.47
C TYR A 45 -8.96 -4.86 -5.77
N LEU A 46 -9.10 -3.73 -6.47
CA LEU A 46 -8.86 -2.40 -5.89
C LEU A 46 -9.88 -2.08 -4.80
N ALA A 47 -11.18 -2.37 -5.02
CA ALA A 47 -12.23 -2.14 -4.04
C ALA A 47 -12.10 -3.03 -2.79
N TYR A 48 -11.81 -4.32 -2.98
CA TYR A 48 -11.62 -5.26 -1.88
C TYR A 48 -10.40 -4.89 -1.03
N SER A 49 -9.30 -4.51 -1.68
CA SER A 49 -8.10 -4.06 -0.98
C SER A 49 -8.37 -2.76 -0.22
N GLU A 50 -9.05 -1.78 -0.82
CA GLU A 50 -9.47 -0.54 -0.15
C GLU A 50 -10.25 -0.86 1.13
N ALA A 51 -11.24 -1.75 1.04
CA ALA A 51 -12.04 -2.17 2.18
C ALA A 51 -11.19 -2.81 3.29
N GLY A 52 -10.21 -3.66 2.94
CA GLY A 52 -9.29 -4.26 3.89
C GLY A 52 -8.49 -3.22 4.70
N PHE A 53 -8.00 -2.17 4.05
CA PHE A 53 -7.30 -1.08 4.74
C PHE A 53 -8.26 -0.17 5.52
N ARG A 54 -9.43 0.18 4.98
CA ARG A 54 -10.44 1.00 5.69
C ARG A 54 -10.99 0.32 6.94
N ALA A 55 -11.14 -1.00 6.91
CA ALA A 55 -11.60 -1.79 8.04
C ALA A 55 -10.52 -1.97 9.12
N GLY A 56 -9.28 -1.54 8.88
CA GLY A 56 -8.14 -1.79 9.78
C GLY A 56 -7.68 -3.25 9.79
N TYR A 57 -8.15 -4.08 8.85
CA TYR A 57 -7.70 -5.46 8.68
C TYR A 57 -6.28 -5.52 8.08
N LEU A 58 -5.94 -4.53 7.24
CA LEU A 58 -4.61 -4.34 6.64
C LEU A 58 -4.00 -3.00 7.05
N ASP A 59 -2.67 -2.94 7.02
CA ASP A 59 -1.92 -1.72 7.33
C ASP A 59 -0.60 -1.64 6.54
N VAL A 60 -0.04 -0.44 6.43
CA VAL A 60 1.26 -0.18 5.82
C VAL A 60 2.20 0.38 6.88
N ARG A 61 3.40 -0.19 6.98
CA ARG A 61 4.41 0.22 7.96
C ARG A 61 5.69 0.64 7.25
N GLN A 62 6.22 1.79 7.64
CA GLN A 62 7.56 2.22 7.27
C GLN A 62 8.50 1.93 8.43
N LEU A 63 9.49 1.08 8.19
CA LEU A 63 10.46 0.67 9.20
C LEU A 63 11.83 1.21 8.81
N LEU A 64 12.40 2.08 9.63
CA LEU A 64 13.80 2.47 9.53
C LEU A 64 14.63 1.52 10.38
N LEU A 65 15.50 0.75 9.74
CA LEU A 65 16.42 -0.16 10.41
C LEU A 65 17.82 0.45 10.42
N THR A 66 18.43 0.54 11.60
CA THR A 66 19.82 0.96 11.78
C THR A 66 20.59 -0.14 12.51
N LYS A 67 21.92 -0.15 12.34
CA LYS A 67 22.78 -1.02 13.12
C LYS A 67 22.91 -0.46 14.53
N ASP A 68 22.73 -1.28 15.55
CA ASP A 68 23.01 -0.89 16.94
C ASP A 68 24.45 -0.40 17.09
N ALA A 69 24.62 0.81 17.65
CA ALA A 69 25.92 1.35 18.03
C ALA A 69 26.51 0.67 19.29
N THR A 70 26.03 -0.52 19.66
CA THR A 70 26.51 -1.27 20.82
C THR A 70 27.67 -2.22 20.49
N THR A 71 28.01 -2.42 19.21
CA THR A 71 29.23 -3.15 18.79
C THR A 71 30.38 -2.22 18.37
N ALA A 72 30.49 -1.04 18.99
CA ALA A 72 31.61 -0.11 18.76
C ALA A 72 32.16 0.53 20.06
N ARG A 73 31.85 -0.05 21.23
CA ARG A 73 32.44 0.32 22.53
C ARG A 73 32.99 -0.90 23.26
N ASN A 74 33.86 -1.67 22.60
CA ASN A 74 34.74 -2.63 23.25
C ASN A 74 35.98 -2.77 22.37
N GLY A 75 36.92 -1.83 22.53
CA GLY A 75 38.14 -1.82 21.74
C GLY A 75 38.77 -0.43 21.62
N ASP A 76 38.87 0.31 22.71
CA ASP A 76 39.88 1.35 22.83
C ASP A 76 40.57 1.17 24.19
N PRO A 77 41.88 0.87 24.18
CA PRO A 77 42.77 1.81 24.83
C PRO A 77 44.05 2.04 24.01
N ARG A 78 44.12 3.16 23.28
CA ARG A 78 45.18 4.17 23.28
C ARG A 78 44.98 5.25 22.21
#